data_AF-A0A923YXF8-F1
#
_entry.id   AF-A0A923YXF8-F1
#
_cell.length_a   1.000
_cell.length_b   1.000
_cell.length_c   1.000
_cell.angle_alpha   90.00
_cell.angle_beta   90.00
_cell.angle_gamma   90.00
#
_symmetry.space_group_name_H-M   'P 1'
#
loop_
_entity.id
_entity.type
_entity.pdbx_description
1 polymer ?
#
loop_
_entity_poly.entity_id
_entity_poly.type
_entity_poly.pdbx_seq_one_letter_code
_entity_poly.pdbx_strand_id
1 'polypeptide(L)'
;ARGLSVVQGDADTDLGDYPTAAFDVAILSDTLQAMRAPDVVLTELARIARTAVVAFPNFGHWRVRLSLLLRGRMPMTATLPVPWYATANIHLCTVADFRALAAERGLTVARATFLSNGRDVTWGANWRAAQAVFVLRR
;
A
#
# COMPACT_ATOMS: atom_id res chain seq x y z
N ALA A 1 -18.31 16.55 18.74
CA ALA A 1 -17.39 16.33 17.61
C ALA A 1 -15.95 16.47 18.10
N ARG A 2 -15.02 15.58 17.72
CA ARG A 2 -13.61 15.61 18.21
C ARG A 2 -12.71 16.61 17.47
N GLY A 3 -13.28 17.62 16.80
CA GLY A 3 -12.51 18.59 16.01
C GLY A 3 -11.84 18.03 14.75
N LEU A 4 -12.26 16.84 14.29
CA LEU A 4 -11.75 16.21 13.08
C LEU A 4 -12.60 16.64 11.88
N SER A 5 -11.96 17.16 10.84
CA SER A 5 -12.58 17.37 9.53
C SER A 5 -12.75 16.01 8.85
N VAL A 6 -13.99 15.67 8.53
CA VAL A 6 -14.33 14.43 7.82
C VAL A 6 -14.92 14.84 6.47
N VAL A 7 -14.35 14.31 5.40
CA VAL A 7 -14.86 14.46 4.05
C VAL A 7 -15.23 13.08 3.55
N GLN A 8 -16.44 12.94 3.00
CA GLN A 8 -16.87 11.75 2.31
C GLN A 8 -16.65 11.97 0.81
N GLY A 9 -15.88 11.08 0.18
CA GLY A 9 -15.53 11.15 -1.24
C GLY A 9 -14.88 9.86 -1.72
N ASP A 10 -14.65 9.77 -3.01
CA ASP A 10 -13.90 8.70 -3.67
C ASP A 10 -12.47 9.14 -3.93
N ALA A 11 -11.50 8.48 -3.30
CA ALA A 11 -10.10 8.82 -3.46
C ALA A 11 -9.56 8.52 -4.88
N ASP A 12 -10.23 7.68 -5.67
CA ASP A 12 -9.84 7.44 -7.07
C ASP A 12 -10.12 8.69 -7.95
N THR A 13 -11.04 9.58 -7.56
CA THR A 13 -11.43 10.77 -8.36
C THR A 13 -11.20 12.11 -7.66
N ASP A 14 -11.46 12.17 -6.36
CA ASP A 14 -11.64 13.45 -5.65
C ASP A 14 -10.31 14.03 -5.15
N LEU A 15 -9.21 13.27 -5.21
CA LEU A 15 -7.88 13.77 -4.83
C LEU A 15 -7.42 14.94 -5.69
N GLY A 16 -7.91 15.02 -6.95
CA GLY A 16 -7.63 16.12 -7.87
C GLY A 16 -8.14 17.48 -7.37
N ASP A 17 -9.20 17.49 -6.56
CA ASP A 17 -9.83 18.72 -6.07
C ASP A 17 -9.02 19.41 -4.96
N TYR A 18 -8.06 18.68 -4.36
CA TYR A 18 -7.21 19.22 -3.32
C TYR A 18 -6.04 20.01 -3.93
N PRO A 19 -5.69 21.17 -3.36
CA PRO A 19 -4.55 21.94 -3.83
C PRO A 19 -3.22 21.21 -3.55
N THR A 20 -2.22 21.52 -4.37
CA THR A 20 -0.86 21.00 -4.19
C THR A 20 -0.30 21.46 -2.85
N ALA A 21 0.36 20.54 -2.12
CA ALA A 21 0.93 20.77 -0.78
C ALA A 21 -0.08 21.33 0.26
N ALA A 22 -1.36 20.96 0.14
CA ALA A 22 -2.39 21.26 1.13
C ALA A 22 -2.12 20.64 2.50
N PHE A 23 -1.40 19.51 2.53
CA PHE A 23 -1.14 18.74 3.74
C PHE A 23 0.37 18.54 3.97
N ASP A 24 0.79 18.47 5.23
CA ASP A 24 2.16 18.09 5.57
C ASP A 24 2.37 16.58 5.40
N VAL A 25 1.37 15.78 5.77
CA VAL A 25 1.42 14.31 5.74
C VAL A 25 0.10 13.74 5.23
N ALA A 26 0.17 12.84 4.25
CA ALA A 26 -0.95 11.98 3.86
C ALA A 26 -0.64 10.52 4.23
N ILE A 27 -1.63 9.79 4.71
CA ILE A 27 -1.48 8.39 5.13
C ILE A 27 -2.49 7.54 4.37
N LEU A 28 -2.00 6.54 3.66
CA LEU A 28 -2.78 5.53 2.96
C LEU A 28 -2.51 4.17 3.60
N SER A 29 -3.46 3.64 4.37
CA SER A 29 -3.28 2.42 5.16
C SER A 29 -4.10 1.26 4.60
N ASP A 30 -3.44 0.26 4.04
CA ASP A 30 -4.02 -0.99 3.53
C ASP A 30 -5.12 -0.82 2.46
N THR A 31 -5.19 0.35 1.81
CA THR A 31 -6.23 0.68 0.83
C THR A 31 -5.72 0.79 -0.61
N LEU A 32 -4.41 0.98 -0.85
CA LEU A 32 -3.86 1.15 -2.20
C LEU A 32 -4.25 0.03 -3.17
N GLN A 33 -4.20 -1.20 -2.66
CA GLN A 33 -4.56 -2.43 -3.37
C GLN A 33 -6.03 -2.54 -3.78
N ALA A 34 -6.91 -1.76 -3.15
CA ALA A 34 -8.34 -1.69 -3.44
C ALA A 34 -8.68 -0.56 -4.42
N MET A 35 -7.75 0.39 -4.63
CA MET A 35 -7.93 1.50 -5.56
C MET A 35 -7.88 1.01 -7.00
N ARG A 36 -8.70 1.61 -7.87
CA ARG A 36 -8.77 1.27 -9.29
C ARG A 36 -7.53 1.71 -10.05
N ALA A 37 -7.00 2.88 -9.73
CA ALA A 37 -5.81 3.46 -10.36
C ALA A 37 -4.73 3.78 -9.31
N PRO A 38 -4.06 2.76 -8.73
CA PRO A 38 -3.13 2.96 -7.62
C PRO A 38 -1.96 3.88 -7.96
N ASP A 39 -1.53 3.93 -9.22
CA ASP A 39 -0.48 4.79 -9.73
C ASP A 39 -0.88 6.27 -9.78
N VAL A 40 -2.12 6.55 -10.18
CA VAL A 40 -2.71 7.90 -10.17
C VAL A 40 -2.89 8.37 -8.73
N VAL A 41 -3.51 7.54 -7.89
CA VAL A 41 -3.72 7.84 -6.46
C VAL A 41 -2.40 8.13 -5.76
N LEU A 42 -1.34 7.35 -6.04
CA LEU A 42 -0.02 7.57 -5.46
C LEU A 42 0.59 8.92 -5.87
N THR A 43 0.43 9.29 -7.14
CA THR A 43 0.93 10.55 -7.69
C THR A 43 0.20 11.74 -7.09
N GLU A 44 -1.13 11.65 -6.98
CA GLU A 44 -1.96 12.68 -6.37
C GLU A 44 -1.68 12.82 -4.87
N LEU A 45 -1.51 11.73 -4.14
CA LEU A 45 -1.09 11.77 -2.72
C LEU A 45 0.24 12.50 -2.53
N ALA A 46 1.22 12.24 -3.39
CA ALA A 46 2.51 12.93 -3.39
C ALA A 46 2.43 14.39 -3.87
N ARG A 47 1.35 14.78 -4.57
CA ARG A 47 1.10 16.17 -4.98
C ARG A 47 0.45 16.96 -3.85
N ILE A 48 -0.56 16.40 -3.20
CA ILE A 48 -1.33 17.11 -2.18
C ILE A 48 -0.61 17.16 -0.83
N ALA A 49 0.34 16.25 -0.58
CA ALA A 49 1.09 16.19 0.67
C ALA A 49 2.61 16.23 0.46
N ARG A 50 3.32 16.88 1.39
CA ARG A 50 4.80 16.93 1.41
C ARG A 50 5.42 15.55 1.68
N THR A 51 4.75 14.73 2.48
CA THR A 51 5.14 13.36 2.78
C THR A 51 3.93 12.44 2.65
N ALA A 52 4.07 11.33 1.93
CA ALA A 52 3.03 10.31 1.81
C ALA A 52 3.49 9.02 2.48
N VAL A 53 2.69 8.49 3.41
CA VAL A 53 2.94 7.21 4.08
C VAL A 53 1.99 6.18 3.51
N VAL A 54 2.51 5.13 2.90
CA VAL A 54 1.72 4.07 2.26
C VAL A 54 2.02 2.75 2.95
N ALA A 55 0.99 2.11 3.50
CA ALA A 55 1.05 0.76 4.05
C ALA A 55 0.21 -0.20 3.22
N PHE A 56 0.72 -1.40 2.97
CA PHE A 56 0.01 -2.46 2.27
C PHE A 56 0.52 -3.86 2.67
N PRO A 57 -0.32 -4.91 2.57
CA PRO A 57 0.13 -6.29 2.71
C PRO A 57 0.99 -6.70 1.51
N ASN A 58 2.07 -7.42 1.79
CA ASN A 58 2.99 -7.89 0.77
C ASN A 58 2.59 -9.26 0.24
N PHE A 59 2.05 -9.32 -0.98
CA PHE A 59 1.72 -10.58 -1.65
C PHE A 59 2.94 -11.41 -2.07
N GLY A 60 4.14 -10.82 -2.02
CA GLY A 60 5.42 -11.52 -2.22
C GLY A 60 5.77 -12.50 -1.10
N HIS A 61 5.06 -12.46 0.02
CA HIS A 61 5.34 -13.28 1.19
C HIS A 61 5.33 -14.79 0.89
N TRP A 62 6.32 -15.52 1.40
CA TRP A 62 6.55 -16.93 1.10
C TRP A 62 5.34 -17.84 1.33
N ARG A 63 4.51 -17.57 2.36
CA ARG A 63 3.30 -18.37 2.63
C ARG A 63 2.28 -18.24 1.50
N VAL A 64 2.16 -17.05 0.90
CA VAL A 64 1.27 -16.80 -0.23
C VAL A 64 1.75 -17.57 -1.44
N ARG A 65 3.04 -17.44 -1.77
CA ARG A 65 3.67 -18.15 -2.88
C ARG A 65 3.61 -19.67 -2.72
N LEU A 66 3.91 -20.18 -1.53
CA LEU A 66 3.89 -21.60 -1.25
C LEU A 66 2.48 -22.19 -1.31
N SER A 67 1.46 -21.47 -0.82
CA SER A 67 0.08 -21.95 -0.92
C SER A 67 -0.39 -22.00 -2.38
N LEU A 68 -0.07 -20.99 -3.18
CA LEU A 68 -0.39 -20.99 -4.60
C LEU A 68 0.35 -22.14 -5.32
N LEU A 69 1.64 -22.33 -5.03
CA LEU A 69 2.45 -23.39 -5.66
C LEU A 69 1.97 -24.80 -5.29
N LEU A 70 1.78 -25.07 -3.99
CA LEU A 70 1.48 -26.42 -3.50
C LEU A 70 0.00 -26.79 -3.56
N ARG A 71 -0.90 -25.82 -3.34
CA ARG A 71 -2.35 -26.07 -3.26
C ARG A 71 -3.10 -25.58 -4.48
N GLY A 72 -2.48 -24.75 -5.33
CA GLY A 72 -3.16 -24.13 -6.47
C GLY A 72 -4.29 -23.17 -6.06
N ARG A 73 -4.32 -22.73 -4.80
CA ARG A 73 -5.42 -21.94 -4.23
C ARG A 73 -4.90 -20.73 -3.47
N MET A 74 -5.61 -19.61 -3.62
CA MET A 74 -5.35 -18.40 -2.85
C MET A 74 -5.55 -18.69 -1.35
N PRO A 75 -4.52 -18.46 -0.52
CA PRO A 75 -4.61 -18.76 0.90
C PRO A 75 -5.47 -17.72 1.62
N MET A 76 -6.13 -18.17 2.67
CA MET A 76 -6.59 -17.28 3.73
C MET A 76 -5.44 -17.08 4.71
N THR A 77 -4.97 -15.84 4.85
CA THR A 77 -3.87 -15.46 5.76
C THR A 77 -4.37 -14.43 6.77
N ALA A 78 -3.54 -14.07 7.76
CA ALA A 78 -3.89 -12.99 8.68
C ALA A 78 -4.12 -11.64 7.96
N THR A 79 -3.44 -11.41 6.84
CA THR A 79 -3.59 -10.22 6.00
C THR A 79 -4.72 -10.34 4.96
N LEU A 80 -5.18 -11.55 4.67
CA LEU A 80 -6.30 -11.85 3.77
C LEU A 80 -7.23 -12.87 4.45
N PRO A 81 -8.04 -12.44 5.44
CA PRO A 81 -8.88 -13.34 6.23
C PRO A 81 -10.17 -13.76 5.49
N VAL A 82 -10.35 -13.33 4.25
CA VAL A 82 -11.56 -13.57 3.44
C VAL A 82 -11.26 -14.47 2.23
N PRO A 83 -12.28 -15.15 1.69
CA PRO A 83 -12.16 -15.88 0.43
C PRO A 83 -11.72 -14.97 -0.72
N TRP A 84 -11.05 -15.54 -1.73
CA TRP A 84 -10.50 -14.79 -2.86
C TRP A 84 -11.54 -13.99 -3.65
N TYR A 85 -12.79 -14.46 -3.72
CA TYR A 85 -13.89 -13.77 -4.42
C TYR A 85 -14.54 -12.65 -3.59
N ALA A 86 -14.16 -12.52 -2.32
CA ALA A 86 -14.70 -11.52 -1.39
C ALA A 86 -13.64 -10.51 -0.95
N THR A 87 -12.41 -10.59 -1.49
CA THR A 87 -11.35 -9.62 -1.20
C THR A 87 -11.63 -8.28 -1.87
N ALA A 88 -11.39 -7.18 -1.15
CA ALA A 88 -11.36 -5.85 -1.75
C ALA A 88 -10.05 -5.56 -2.50
N ASN A 89 -9.03 -6.41 -2.33
CA ASN A 89 -7.70 -6.22 -2.92
C ASN A 89 -7.71 -6.72 -4.37
N ILE A 90 -7.87 -5.80 -5.31
CA ILE A 90 -7.85 -6.09 -6.75
C ILE A 90 -6.42 -6.18 -7.30
N HIS A 91 -5.47 -5.49 -6.66
CA HIS A 91 -4.05 -5.49 -7.04
C HIS A 91 -3.20 -6.32 -6.06
N LEU A 92 -2.54 -7.36 -6.56
CA LEU A 92 -1.63 -8.21 -5.77
C LEU A 92 -0.24 -7.56 -5.66
N CYS A 93 -0.15 -6.49 -4.89
CA CYS A 93 1.08 -5.69 -4.79
C CYS A 93 2.17 -6.40 -3.96
N THR A 94 3.41 -6.38 -4.48
CA THR A 94 4.59 -6.81 -3.72
C THR A 94 5.51 -5.62 -3.39
N VAL A 95 6.43 -5.84 -2.45
CA VAL A 95 7.47 -4.84 -2.12
C VAL A 95 8.30 -4.46 -3.35
N ALA A 96 8.56 -5.42 -4.24
CA ALA A 96 9.30 -5.15 -5.47
C ALA A 96 8.49 -4.30 -6.45
N ASP A 97 7.22 -4.63 -6.67
CA ASP A 97 6.34 -3.89 -7.58
C ASP A 97 6.15 -2.45 -7.12
N PHE A 98 5.91 -2.25 -5.82
CA PHE A 98 5.75 -0.90 -5.28
C PHE A 98 7.00 -0.04 -5.42
N ARG A 99 8.19 -0.63 -5.23
CA ARG A 99 9.46 0.08 -5.45
C ARG A 99 9.64 0.49 -6.90
N ALA A 100 9.28 -0.40 -7.84
CA ALA A 100 9.33 -0.11 -9.26
C ALA A 100 8.35 1.02 -9.62
N LEU A 101 7.11 0.95 -9.14
CA LEU A 101 6.10 1.98 -9.36
C LEU A 101 6.53 3.34 -8.80
N ALA A 102 7.06 3.37 -7.58
CA ALA A 102 7.56 4.61 -6.97
C ALA A 102 8.68 5.23 -7.82
N ALA A 103 9.62 4.42 -8.31
CA ALA A 103 10.70 4.88 -9.17
C ALA A 103 10.18 5.40 -10.53
N GLU A 104 9.25 4.68 -11.16
CA GLU A 104 8.63 5.08 -12.43
C GLU A 104 7.89 6.42 -12.32
N ARG A 105 7.26 6.69 -11.18
CA ARG A 105 6.58 7.96 -10.89
C ARG A 105 7.52 9.06 -10.36
N GLY A 106 8.83 8.81 -10.32
CA GLY A 106 9.81 9.78 -9.85
C GLY A 106 9.70 10.10 -8.35
N LEU A 107 9.13 9.20 -7.55
CA LEU A 107 8.94 9.37 -6.12
C LEU A 107 10.15 8.84 -5.35
N THR A 108 10.65 9.63 -4.40
CA THR A 108 11.76 9.25 -3.54
C THR A 108 11.26 8.49 -2.33
N VAL A 109 11.73 7.26 -2.16
CA VAL A 109 11.48 6.47 -0.94
C VAL A 109 12.42 6.97 0.18
N ALA A 110 11.90 7.81 1.07
CA ALA A 110 12.67 8.34 2.20
C ALA A 110 12.90 7.29 3.30
N ARG A 111 11.93 6.40 3.53
CA ARG A 111 12.04 5.29 4.47
C ARG A 111 11.17 4.13 4.02
N ALA A 112 11.63 2.90 4.26
CA ALA A 112 10.83 1.69 4.13
C ALA A 112 10.98 0.86 5.41
N THR A 113 9.85 0.42 5.96
CA THR A 113 9.79 -0.47 7.13
C THR A 113 8.99 -1.70 6.75
N PHE A 114 9.45 -2.88 7.16
CA PHE A 114 8.87 -4.15 6.76
C PHE A 114 8.54 -4.97 7.98
N LEU A 115 7.32 -5.50 8.03
CA LEU A 115 6.78 -6.13 9.23
C LEU A 115 6.30 -7.55 8.93
N SER A 116 6.53 -8.45 9.87
CA SER A 116 5.94 -9.79 9.89
C SER A 116 5.64 -10.19 11.32
N ASN A 117 4.37 -10.48 11.62
CA ASN A 117 3.91 -10.85 12.97
C ASN A 117 4.36 -9.84 14.06
N GLY A 118 4.28 -8.54 13.77
CA GLY A 118 4.71 -7.47 14.69
C GLY A 118 6.22 -7.33 14.89
N ARG A 119 7.04 -8.04 14.12
CA ARG A 119 8.51 -7.94 14.15
C ARG A 119 9.05 -7.32 12.87
N ASP A 120 10.12 -6.54 13.02
CA ASP A 120 10.84 -5.96 11.90
C ASP A 120 11.55 -7.03 11.06
N VAL A 121 11.45 -6.89 9.74
CA VAL A 121 12.14 -7.72 8.76
C VAL A 121 13.21 -6.88 8.07
N THR A 122 14.47 -7.16 8.38
CA THR A 122 15.61 -6.39 7.86
C THR A 122 16.21 -6.94 6.57
N TRP A 123 16.03 -8.25 6.30
CA TRP A 123 16.56 -8.91 5.11
C TRP A 123 15.47 -9.70 4.38
N GLY A 124 15.57 -9.73 3.04
CA GLY A 124 14.67 -10.50 2.19
C GLY A 124 13.22 -10.01 2.29
N ALA A 125 13.01 -8.70 2.43
CA ALA A 125 11.71 -8.09 2.72
C ALA A 125 10.61 -8.56 1.75
N ASN A 126 10.89 -8.65 0.45
CA ASN A 126 9.91 -9.10 -0.54
C ASN A 126 9.40 -10.53 -0.26
N TRP A 127 10.24 -11.42 0.28
CA TRP A 127 9.90 -12.81 0.57
C TRP A 127 9.39 -13.02 2.00
N ARG A 128 9.93 -12.28 2.97
CA ARG A 128 9.72 -12.51 4.42
C ARG A 128 8.73 -11.56 5.07
N ALA A 129 8.58 -10.33 4.57
CA ALA A 129 7.64 -9.37 5.14
C ALA A 129 6.20 -9.75 4.77
N ALA A 130 5.29 -9.60 5.74
CA ALA A 130 3.84 -9.76 5.52
C ALA A 130 3.18 -8.42 5.21
N GLN A 131 3.72 -7.32 5.75
CA GLN A 131 3.30 -5.95 5.47
C GLN A 131 4.52 -5.08 5.18
N ALA A 132 4.30 -4.02 4.40
CA ALA A 132 5.31 -3.02 4.10
C ALA A 132 4.73 -1.62 4.33
N VAL A 133 5.56 -0.73 4.86
CA VAL A 133 5.25 0.68 5.06
C VAL A 133 6.33 1.51 4.38
N PHE A 134 5.93 2.38 3.48
CA PHE A 134 6.80 3.27 2.74
C PHE A 134 6.49 4.72 3.08
N VAL A 135 7.53 5.51 3.28
CA VAL A 135 7.48 6.96 3.40
C VAL A 135 8.04 7.52 2.11
N LEU A 136 7.18 8.19 1.36
CA LEU A 136 7.47 8.79 0.06
C LEU A 136 7.59 10.29 0.19
N ARG A 137 8.48 10.84 -0.63
CA ARG A 137 8.66 12.27 -0.84
C ARG A 137 8.76 12.55 -2.33
N ARG A 138 8.32 13.73 -2.72
CA ARG A 138 8.56 14.27 -4.05
C ARG A 138 9.90 15.00 -4.09
#